data_AF-A0A1B9SNG8-F1
#
_entry.id   AF-A0A1B9SNG8-F1
#
_cell.length_a   1.000
_cell.length_b   1.000
_cell.length_c   1.000
_cell.angle_alpha   90.00
_cell.angle_beta   90.00
_cell.angle_gamma   90.00
#
_symmetry.space_group_name_H-M   'P 1'
#
loop_
_entity.id
_entity.type
_entity.pdbx_description
1 polymer ?
#
loop_
_entity_poly.entity_id
_entity_poly.type
_entity_poly.pdbx_seq_one_letter_code
_entity_poly.pdbx_strand_id
1 'polypeptide(L)'
;MKRRTPPDSPMLFEDVPLVPDFRLEQKARKAGHWPVAGADEAGRGPLAGPVVAAAVILDPKRIPDGLNDSKQLSAQKREELFEQILATATVSIASSSATRIDATDIRKASLDAMRRAIRGLAIPASYVLTDGLDVPLGLDCPGQAVVKGDARSVSIAAASIVAKVTRDRMMARAHIIFPAYGFAAHAGYGTAQHRAGIETHGPCSLHRMTFRPLRRTELVGE
;
A
#
# COMPACT_ATOMS: atom_id res chain seq x y z
N MET A 1 25.89 40.36 -0.05
CA MET A 1 25.72 39.11 0.73
C MET A 1 26.74 38.09 0.24
N LYS A 2 27.72 37.71 1.06
CA LYS A 2 28.73 36.69 0.70
C LYS A 2 28.05 35.33 0.56
N ARG A 3 28.19 34.68 -0.61
CA ARG A 3 27.77 33.29 -0.84
C ARG A 3 28.58 32.38 0.09
N ARG A 4 27.90 31.58 0.92
CA ARG A 4 28.55 30.55 1.75
C ARG A 4 29.09 29.46 0.82
N THR A 5 30.37 29.14 0.96
CA THR A 5 31.00 27.96 0.36
C THR A 5 30.36 26.70 0.97
N PRO A 6 30.05 25.65 0.19
CA PRO A 6 29.62 24.37 0.74
C PRO A 6 30.73 23.78 1.62
N PRO A 7 30.40 23.03 2.69
CA PRO A 7 31.43 22.43 3.54
C PRO A 7 32.16 21.30 2.80
N ASP A 8 33.51 21.32 2.85
CA ASP A 8 34.43 20.32 2.29
C ASP A 8 34.46 18.99 3.07
N SER A 9 33.40 18.68 3.83
CA SER A 9 33.30 17.42 4.57
C SER A 9 32.55 16.41 3.71
N PRO A 10 33.17 15.28 3.31
CA PRO A 10 32.42 14.20 2.67
C PRO A 10 31.34 13.75 3.64
N MET A 11 30.09 13.64 3.16
CA MET A 11 28.99 13.17 3.98
C MET A 11 29.33 11.75 4.45
N LEU A 12 29.64 11.62 5.74
CA LEU A 12 30.16 10.41 6.41
C LEU A 12 29.19 9.21 6.40
N PHE A 13 28.02 9.40 5.80
CA PHE A 13 27.10 8.35 5.42
C PHE A 13 26.66 8.66 3.99
N GLU A 14 27.31 8.05 3.01
CA GLU A 14 26.65 7.84 1.72
C GLU A 14 25.35 7.10 2.01
N ASP A 15 24.23 7.59 1.47
CA ASP A 15 22.89 7.03 1.64
C ASP A 15 22.86 5.57 1.15
N VAL A 16 23.31 4.62 1.99
CA VAL A 16 23.18 3.19 1.69
C VAL A 16 21.68 2.94 1.51
N PRO A 17 21.24 2.50 0.31
CA PRO A 17 19.83 2.27 0.06
C PRO A 17 19.31 1.30 1.10
N LEU A 18 18.24 1.70 1.78
CA LEU A 18 17.66 0.88 2.81
C LEU A 18 16.90 -0.27 2.12
N VAL A 19 17.53 -1.45 2.09
CA VAL A 19 17.00 -2.69 1.49
C VAL A 19 16.31 -3.50 2.59
N PRO A 20 15.07 -4.00 2.37
CA PRO A 20 14.40 -4.81 3.37
C PRO A 20 15.12 -6.13 3.60
N ASP A 21 15.17 -6.55 4.86
CA ASP A 21 15.69 -7.86 5.27
C ASP A 21 14.67 -8.60 6.14
N PHE A 22 15.02 -9.80 6.60
CA PHE A 22 14.15 -10.66 7.43
C PHE A 22 14.41 -10.50 8.94
N ARG A 23 15.10 -9.42 9.39
CA ARG A 23 15.52 -9.28 10.80
C ARG A 23 14.36 -9.02 11.74
N LEU A 24 13.35 -8.26 11.31
CA LEU A 24 12.18 -7.96 12.16
C LEU A 24 11.35 -9.22 12.42
N GLU A 25 11.17 -10.05 11.40
CA GLU A 25 10.50 -11.34 11.46
C GLU A 25 11.29 -12.31 12.34
N GLN A 26 12.61 -12.37 12.19
CA GLN A 26 13.47 -13.17 13.07
C GLN A 26 13.41 -12.71 14.53
N LYS A 27 13.34 -11.40 14.77
CA LYS A 27 13.20 -10.85 16.14
C LYS A 27 11.89 -11.30 16.77
N ALA A 28 10.77 -11.18 16.06
CA ALA A 28 9.47 -11.66 16.54
C ALA A 28 9.47 -13.18 16.76
N ARG A 29 10.09 -13.94 15.85
CA ARG A 29 10.25 -15.40 15.99
C ARG A 29 11.05 -15.79 17.23
N LYS A 30 12.17 -15.12 17.50
CA LYS A 30 12.98 -15.35 18.72
C LYS A 30 12.23 -15.00 20.00
N ALA A 31 11.27 -14.06 19.93
CA ALA A 31 10.38 -13.73 21.03
C ALA A 31 9.20 -14.72 21.19
N GLY A 32 9.18 -15.83 20.45
CA GLY A 32 8.14 -16.86 20.54
C GLY A 32 6.94 -16.64 19.64
N HIS A 33 6.97 -15.63 18.75
CA HIS A 33 5.88 -15.39 17.82
C HIS A 33 6.15 -15.97 16.43
N TRP A 34 5.41 -17.02 16.06
CA TRP A 34 5.44 -17.59 14.72
C TRP A 34 4.09 -18.24 14.38
N PRO A 35 3.49 -17.98 13.20
CA PRO A 35 4.04 -17.23 12.06
C PRO A 35 3.96 -15.70 12.18
N VAL A 36 4.81 -14.99 11.45
CA VAL A 36 4.84 -13.51 11.37
C VAL A 36 4.27 -13.07 10.03
N ALA A 37 3.30 -12.15 10.05
CA ALA A 37 2.74 -11.55 8.84
C ALA A 37 3.28 -10.13 8.65
N GLY A 38 3.59 -9.76 7.40
CA GLY A 38 3.73 -8.36 6.99
C GLY A 38 2.43 -7.86 6.36
N ALA A 39 2.08 -6.59 6.56
CA ALA A 39 0.89 -5.99 5.96
C ALA A 39 1.15 -4.56 5.50
N ASP A 40 0.55 -4.20 4.36
CA ASP A 40 0.67 -2.87 3.73
C ASP A 40 -0.56 -2.59 2.84
N GLU A 41 -0.73 -1.32 2.45
CA GLU A 41 -1.80 -0.86 1.56
C GLU A 41 -1.33 -0.08 0.32
N ALA A 42 -2.09 -0.20 -0.75
CA ALA A 42 -1.99 0.61 -1.94
C ALA A 42 -3.27 1.43 -2.16
N GLY A 43 -3.11 2.68 -2.62
CA GLY A 43 -4.24 3.47 -3.09
C GLY A 43 -4.81 4.49 -2.11
N ARG A 44 -4.03 5.02 -1.19
CA ARG A 44 -4.51 6.09 -0.29
C ARG A 44 -4.73 7.44 -0.97
N GLY A 45 -3.81 7.87 -1.82
CA GLY A 45 -3.86 9.18 -2.51
C GLY A 45 -4.79 9.35 -3.72
N PRO A 46 -5.13 8.30 -4.50
CA PRO A 46 -5.98 8.43 -5.69
C PRO A 46 -7.35 9.08 -5.45
N LEU A 47 -7.85 9.78 -6.46
CA LEU A 47 -9.20 10.37 -6.48
C LEU A 47 -10.29 9.31 -6.73
N ALA A 48 -9.91 8.16 -7.30
CA ALA A 48 -10.83 7.09 -7.65
C ALA A 48 -10.31 5.70 -7.29
N GLY A 49 -11.25 4.78 -7.11
CA GLY A 49 -11.01 3.38 -6.82
C GLY A 49 -10.82 3.08 -5.34
N PRO A 50 -10.66 1.79 -4.99
CA PRO A 50 -10.52 1.36 -3.62
C PRO A 50 -9.13 1.67 -3.05
N VAL A 51 -9.03 1.59 -1.72
CA VAL A 51 -7.77 1.22 -1.06
C VAL A 51 -7.73 -0.29 -0.95
N VAL A 52 -6.59 -0.89 -1.28
CA VAL A 52 -6.36 -2.34 -1.23
C VAL A 52 -5.25 -2.59 -0.24
N ALA A 53 -5.44 -3.51 0.69
CA ALA A 53 -4.42 -3.98 1.61
C ALA A 53 -4.15 -5.47 1.38
N ALA A 54 -2.92 -5.87 1.65
CA ALA A 54 -2.52 -7.26 1.65
C ALA A 54 -1.84 -7.62 2.96
N ALA A 55 -1.93 -8.89 3.32
CA ALA A 55 -1.16 -9.50 4.40
C ALA A 55 -0.43 -10.73 3.84
N VAL A 56 0.84 -10.88 4.20
CA VAL A 56 1.72 -11.93 3.68
C VAL A 56 2.50 -12.58 4.81
N ILE A 57 2.42 -13.90 4.93
CA ILE A 57 3.32 -14.73 5.74
C ILE A 57 4.28 -15.44 4.78
N LEU A 58 5.55 -15.05 4.81
CA LEU A 58 6.60 -15.65 3.99
C LEU A 58 7.08 -17.00 4.55
N ASP A 59 7.42 -17.92 3.66
CA ASP A 59 8.23 -19.09 4.01
C ASP A 59 9.71 -18.67 4.12
N PRO A 60 10.36 -18.79 5.30
CA PRO A 60 11.75 -18.40 5.48
C PRO A 60 12.75 -19.09 4.55
N LYS A 61 12.38 -20.23 3.96
CA LYS A 61 13.24 -20.99 3.05
C LYS A 61 13.02 -20.64 1.58
N ARG A 62 11.98 -19.86 1.25
CA ARG A 62 11.54 -19.58 -0.13
C ARG A 62 11.11 -18.12 -0.30
N ILE A 63 11.85 -17.21 0.34
CA ILE A 63 11.66 -15.76 0.19
C ILE A 63 12.11 -15.38 -1.23
N PRO A 64 11.26 -14.74 -2.05
CA PRO A 64 11.64 -14.23 -3.37
C PRO A 64 12.80 -13.24 -3.30
N ASP A 65 13.76 -13.35 -4.21
CA ASP A 65 14.89 -12.44 -4.30
C ASP A 65 14.50 -11.08 -4.91
N GLY A 66 15.02 -10.00 -4.34
CA GLY A 66 14.80 -8.64 -4.83
C GLY A 66 13.48 -8.00 -4.40
N LEU A 67 12.86 -8.50 -3.33
CA LEU A 67 11.79 -7.77 -2.63
C LEU A 67 12.30 -6.39 -2.19
N ASN A 68 11.52 -5.36 -2.49
CA ASN A 68 11.80 -3.98 -2.11
C ASN A 68 10.46 -3.20 -2.11
N ASP A 69 10.49 -1.93 -1.71
CA ASP A 69 9.36 -1.00 -1.87
C ASP A 69 8.82 -1.10 -3.29
N SER A 70 7.54 -1.41 -3.41
CA SER A 70 6.85 -1.56 -4.70
C SER A 70 7.08 -0.37 -5.64
N LYS A 71 7.26 0.84 -5.13
CA LYS A 71 7.51 2.07 -5.91
C LYS A 71 8.91 2.11 -6.53
N GLN A 72 9.88 1.42 -5.93
CA GLN A 72 11.25 1.32 -6.43
C GLN A 72 11.41 0.23 -7.51
N LEU A 73 10.39 -0.60 -7.70
CA LEU A 73 10.39 -1.68 -8.68
C LEU A 73 9.69 -1.28 -9.98
N SER A 74 10.18 -1.81 -11.10
CA SER A 74 9.48 -1.70 -12.39
C SER A 74 8.15 -2.47 -12.35
N ALA A 75 7.21 -2.10 -13.21
CA ALA A 75 5.93 -2.80 -13.30
C ALA A 75 6.12 -4.30 -13.61
N GLN A 76 7.00 -4.62 -14.54
CA GLN A 76 7.34 -6.01 -14.88
C GLN A 76 7.90 -6.77 -13.67
N LYS A 77 8.88 -6.19 -12.95
CA LYS A 77 9.48 -6.86 -11.80
C LYS A 77 8.47 -7.07 -10.67
N ARG A 78 7.53 -6.13 -10.46
CA ARG A 78 6.42 -6.31 -9.51
C ARG A 78 5.52 -7.48 -9.90
N GLU A 79 5.18 -7.63 -11.18
CA GLU A 79 4.35 -8.74 -11.65
C GLU A 79 5.07 -10.09 -11.47
N GLU A 80 6.37 -10.17 -11.78
CA GLU A 80 7.17 -11.38 -11.53
C GLU A 80 7.21 -11.76 -10.04
N LEU A 81 7.47 -10.77 -9.17
CA LEU A 81 7.50 -10.99 -7.72
C LEU A 81 6.12 -11.34 -7.16
N PHE A 82 5.05 -10.74 -7.70
CA PHE A 82 3.69 -11.07 -7.31
C PHE A 82 3.39 -12.56 -7.48
N GLU A 83 3.70 -13.12 -8.66
CA GLU A 83 3.48 -14.55 -8.93
C GLU A 83 4.36 -15.43 -8.02
N GLN A 84 5.61 -15.04 -7.76
CA GLN A 84 6.49 -15.77 -6.83
C GLN A 84 5.98 -15.74 -5.39
N ILE A 85 5.52 -14.59 -4.90
CA ILE A 85 4.93 -14.45 -3.56
C ILE A 85 3.71 -15.34 -3.42
N LEU A 86 2.79 -15.33 -4.40
CA LEU A 86 1.60 -16.18 -4.36
C LEU A 86 1.93 -17.68 -4.38
N ALA A 87 3.03 -18.08 -5.03
CA ALA A 87 3.45 -19.47 -5.12
C ALA A 87 4.12 -19.98 -3.83
N THR A 88 4.74 -19.12 -3.02
CA THR A 88 5.57 -19.53 -1.89
C THR A 88 5.09 -19.07 -0.51
N ALA A 89 4.17 -18.11 -0.44
CA ALA A 89 3.71 -17.49 0.80
C ALA A 89 2.21 -17.72 1.06
N THR A 90 1.78 -17.54 2.32
CA THR A 90 0.35 -17.39 2.62
C THR A 90 -0.03 -15.94 2.45
N VAL A 91 -1.02 -15.67 1.60
CA VAL A 91 -1.41 -14.32 1.20
C VAL A 91 -2.90 -14.13 1.39
N SER A 92 -3.29 -12.95 1.85
CA SER A 92 -4.68 -12.51 1.92
C SER A 92 -4.78 -11.06 1.48
N ILE A 93 -5.88 -10.72 0.83
CA ILE A 93 -6.11 -9.40 0.23
C ILE A 93 -7.50 -8.93 0.65
N ALA A 94 -7.61 -7.65 1.01
CA ALA A 94 -8.88 -7.01 1.25
C ALA A 94 -8.88 -5.59 0.69
N SER A 95 -10.07 -5.11 0.28
CA SER A 95 -10.23 -3.76 -0.24
C SER A 95 -11.36 -3.01 0.46
N SER A 96 -11.27 -1.68 0.51
CA SER A 96 -12.36 -0.78 0.90
C SER A 96 -12.73 0.10 -0.30
N SER A 97 -14.01 0.08 -0.68
CA SER A 97 -14.53 0.85 -1.83
C SER A 97 -14.47 2.36 -1.60
N ALA A 98 -14.57 3.14 -2.68
CA ALA A 98 -14.67 4.60 -2.61
C ALA A 98 -15.83 5.05 -1.70
N THR A 99 -17.00 4.41 -1.80
CA THR A 99 -18.16 4.66 -0.93
C THR A 99 -17.83 4.44 0.55
N ARG A 100 -17.10 3.37 0.90
CA ARG A 100 -16.70 3.12 2.29
C ARG A 100 -15.66 4.13 2.79
N ILE A 101 -14.75 4.56 1.91
CA ILE A 101 -13.79 5.63 2.20
C ILE A 101 -14.54 6.94 2.50
N ASP A 102 -15.48 7.33 1.64
CA ASP A 102 -16.29 8.55 1.82
C ASP A 102 -17.18 8.51 3.07
N ALA A 103 -17.74 7.33 3.41
CA ALA A 103 -18.55 7.15 4.62
C ALA A 103 -17.74 7.18 5.93
N THR A 104 -16.40 7.14 5.85
CA THR A 104 -15.53 7.13 7.03
C THR A 104 -14.43 8.17 6.85
N ASP A 105 -13.18 7.73 6.69
CA ASP A 105 -12.07 8.51 6.20
C ASP A 105 -11.03 7.55 5.62
N ILE A 106 -10.06 8.08 4.87
CA ILE A 106 -9.07 7.24 4.22
C ILE A 106 -8.19 6.45 5.20
N ARG A 107 -7.88 7.00 6.38
CA ARG A 107 -7.04 6.31 7.36
C ARG A 107 -7.80 5.12 7.95
N LYS A 108 -9.03 5.32 8.41
CA LYS A 108 -9.89 4.26 8.95
C LYS A 108 -10.20 3.18 7.92
N ALA A 109 -10.51 3.58 6.68
CA ALA A 109 -10.78 2.64 5.59
C ALA A 109 -9.56 1.79 5.22
N SER A 110 -8.35 2.36 5.30
CA SER A 110 -7.08 1.65 5.08
C SER A 110 -6.79 0.67 6.21
N LEU A 111 -6.92 1.11 7.48
CA LEU A 111 -6.72 0.24 8.64
C LEU A 111 -7.73 -0.90 8.69
N ASP A 112 -8.99 -0.67 8.33
CA ASP A 112 -9.99 -1.74 8.22
C ASP A 112 -9.68 -2.73 7.10
N ALA A 113 -9.21 -2.25 5.93
CA ALA A 113 -8.76 -3.13 4.86
C ALA A 113 -7.58 -3.99 5.32
N MET A 114 -6.59 -3.39 5.98
CA MET A 114 -5.44 -4.11 6.51
C MET A 114 -5.84 -5.15 7.56
N ARG A 115 -6.71 -4.78 8.51
CA ARG A 115 -7.29 -5.70 9.50
C ARG A 115 -7.98 -6.90 8.83
N ARG A 116 -8.80 -6.65 7.81
CA ARG A 116 -9.49 -7.72 7.06
C ARG A 116 -8.50 -8.59 6.27
N ALA A 117 -7.46 -8.02 5.68
CA ALA A 117 -6.42 -8.78 5.02
C ALA A 117 -5.71 -9.70 6.02
N ILE A 118 -5.29 -9.19 7.18
CA ILE A 118 -4.64 -9.99 8.24
C ILE A 118 -5.55 -11.12 8.72
N ARG A 119 -6.82 -10.82 9.03
CA ARG A 119 -7.79 -11.84 9.48
C ARG A 119 -8.17 -12.85 8.40
N GLY A 120 -7.99 -12.51 7.13
CA GLY A 120 -8.26 -13.39 5.99
C GLY A 120 -7.12 -14.35 5.67
N LEU A 121 -5.98 -14.27 6.36
CA LEU A 121 -4.89 -15.25 6.19
C LEU A 121 -5.39 -16.65 6.53
N ALA A 122 -5.14 -17.62 5.64
CA ALA A 122 -5.53 -19.01 5.84
C ALA A 122 -4.83 -19.66 7.06
N ILE A 123 -3.67 -19.12 7.45
CA ILE A 123 -2.96 -19.44 8.67
C ILE A 123 -2.97 -18.20 9.56
N PRO A 124 -3.49 -18.27 10.80
CA PRO A 124 -3.51 -17.11 11.69
C PRO A 124 -2.08 -16.68 12.04
N ALA A 125 -1.81 -15.38 11.91
CA ALA A 125 -0.55 -14.80 12.33
C ALA A 125 -0.46 -14.77 13.87
N SER A 126 0.73 -15.02 14.42
CA SER A 126 1.03 -14.82 15.84
C SER A 126 1.67 -13.46 16.13
N TYR A 127 2.13 -12.77 15.08
CA TYR A 127 2.62 -11.39 15.14
C TYR A 127 2.42 -10.71 13.79
N VAL A 128 2.17 -9.40 13.81
CA VAL A 128 2.02 -8.60 12.58
C VAL A 128 3.00 -7.44 12.56
N LEU A 129 3.66 -7.25 11.43
CA LEU A 129 4.42 -6.06 11.08
C LEU A 129 3.61 -5.25 10.07
N THR A 130 3.24 -4.00 10.40
CA THR A 130 2.44 -3.14 9.51
C THR A 130 3.25 -1.96 9.01
N ASP A 131 3.09 -1.57 7.74
CA ASP A 131 3.69 -0.32 7.26
C ASP A 131 3.03 0.90 7.94
N GLY A 132 3.85 1.92 8.21
CA GLY A 132 3.39 3.20 8.72
C GLY A 132 3.46 3.33 10.24
N LEU A 133 2.45 4.01 10.81
CA LEU A 133 2.45 4.46 12.22
C LEU A 133 1.48 3.67 13.10
N ASP A 134 0.58 2.91 12.50
CA ASP A 134 -0.56 2.33 13.18
C ASP A 134 -0.57 0.81 13.00
N VAL A 135 -0.87 0.10 14.08
CA VAL A 135 -1.33 -1.30 14.01
C VAL A 135 -2.86 -1.27 14.00
N PRO A 136 -3.53 -1.96 13.06
CA PRO A 136 -4.99 -2.02 13.06
C PRO A 136 -5.53 -2.55 14.38
N LEU A 137 -6.58 -1.92 14.90
CA LEU A 137 -7.26 -2.38 16.11
C LEU A 137 -8.08 -3.66 15.83
N GLY A 138 -8.29 -4.48 16.86
CA GLY A 138 -9.11 -5.69 16.78
C GLY A 138 -8.45 -6.86 16.05
N LEU A 139 -7.11 -6.94 16.14
CA LEU A 139 -6.34 -8.13 15.77
C LEU A 139 -6.28 -9.10 16.94
N ASP A 140 -6.24 -10.40 16.63
CA ASP A 140 -6.19 -11.48 17.63
C ASP A 140 -4.75 -11.79 18.10
N CYS A 141 -3.77 -11.03 17.60
CA CYS A 141 -2.36 -11.16 17.93
C CYS A 141 -1.70 -9.78 18.10
N PRO A 142 -0.58 -9.68 18.82
CA PRO A 142 0.19 -8.45 18.90
C PRO A 142 0.77 -8.05 17.54
N GLY A 143 1.17 -6.78 17.41
CA GLY A 143 1.83 -6.29 16.22
C GLY A 143 2.68 -5.05 16.49
N GLN A 144 3.45 -4.67 15.48
CA GLN A 144 4.32 -3.51 15.49
C GLN A 144 4.14 -2.74 14.19
N ALA A 145 3.89 -1.43 14.31
CA ALA A 145 3.97 -0.51 13.18
C ALA A 145 5.43 -0.18 12.87
N VAL A 146 5.78 -0.18 11.59
CA VAL A 146 7.13 0.05 11.10
C VAL A 146 7.10 1.19 10.09
N VAL A 147 7.69 2.33 10.47
CA VAL A 147 7.85 3.46 9.55
C VAL A 147 8.77 3.05 8.40
N LYS A 148 8.29 3.23 7.16
CA LYS A 148 8.94 2.75 5.92
C LYS A 148 9.20 1.24 6.01
N GLY A 149 8.18 0.50 6.42
CA GLY A 149 8.24 -0.92 6.68
C GLY A 149 8.55 -1.72 5.42
N ASP A 150 8.05 -1.27 4.26
CA ASP A 150 8.32 -1.84 2.94
C ASP A 150 9.82 -1.84 2.56
N ALA A 151 10.58 -0.86 3.07
CA ALA A 151 12.02 -0.79 2.90
C ALA A 151 12.80 -1.52 4.02
N ARG A 152 12.13 -2.01 5.07
CA ARG A 152 12.77 -2.57 6.29
C ARG A 152 12.45 -4.04 6.57
N SER A 153 11.32 -4.55 6.08
CA SER A 153 10.84 -5.91 6.29
C SER A 153 10.45 -6.49 4.96
N VAL A 154 11.00 -7.64 4.61
CA VAL A 154 10.64 -8.35 3.38
C VAL A 154 9.18 -8.81 3.39
N SER A 155 8.58 -9.07 4.56
CA SER A 155 7.15 -9.41 4.65
C SER A 155 6.26 -8.20 4.34
N ILE A 156 6.61 -7.00 4.83
CA ILE A 156 5.89 -5.77 4.46
C ILE A 156 6.13 -5.44 2.99
N ALA A 157 7.36 -5.58 2.49
CA ALA A 157 7.69 -5.38 1.08
C ALA A 157 6.84 -6.28 0.17
N ALA A 158 6.72 -7.56 0.50
CA ALA A 158 5.87 -8.51 -0.22
C ALA A 158 4.39 -8.09 -0.19
N ALA A 159 3.87 -7.66 0.97
CA ALA A 159 2.51 -7.14 1.08
C ALA A 159 2.30 -5.88 0.22
N SER A 160 3.28 -4.97 0.16
CA SER A 160 3.23 -3.76 -0.67
C SER A 160 3.07 -4.09 -2.15
N ILE A 161 3.83 -5.09 -2.63
CA ILE A 161 3.80 -5.56 -4.02
C ILE A 161 2.44 -6.18 -4.33
N VAL A 162 1.94 -7.07 -3.46
CA VAL A 162 0.64 -7.71 -3.62
C VAL A 162 -0.49 -6.68 -3.66
N ALA A 163 -0.51 -5.73 -2.73
CA ALA A 163 -1.50 -4.66 -2.70
C ALA A 163 -1.43 -3.78 -3.95
N LYS A 164 -0.23 -3.40 -4.38
CA LYS A 164 0.00 -2.55 -5.56
C LYS A 164 -0.45 -3.20 -6.86
N VAL A 165 0.04 -4.40 -7.14
CA VAL A 165 -0.30 -5.15 -8.37
C VAL A 165 -1.79 -5.43 -8.42
N THR A 166 -2.38 -5.88 -7.31
CA THR A 166 -3.83 -6.12 -7.25
C THR A 166 -4.62 -4.85 -7.54
N ARG A 167 -4.28 -3.74 -6.90
CA ARG A 167 -4.98 -2.47 -7.12
C ARG A 167 -4.83 -1.98 -8.56
N ASP A 168 -3.64 -2.05 -9.14
CA ASP A 168 -3.41 -1.60 -10.52
C ASP A 168 -4.24 -2.45 -11.49
N ARG A 169 -4.29 -3.78 -11.30
CA ARG A 169 -5.16 -4.69 -12.07
C ARG A 169 -6.66 -4.33 -11.91
N MET A 170 -7.11 -3.96 -10.71
CA MET A 170 -8.50 -3.48 -10.48
C MET A 170 -8.79 -2.19 -11.26
N MET A 171 -7.85 -1.23 -11.28
CA MET A 171 -8.04 0.04 -11.99
C MET A 171 -7.95 -0.11 -13.51
N ALA A 172 -7.11 -1.02 -14.00
CA ALA A 172 -7.07 -1.39 -15.43
C ALA A 172 -8.41 -2.01 -15.88
N ARG A 173 -9.01 -2.88 -15.07
CA ARG A 173 -10.35 -3.42 -15.34
C ARG A 173 -11.43 -2.32 -15.29
N ALA A 174 -11.34 -1.41 -14.32
CA ALA A 174 -12.25 -0.28 -14.23
C ALA A 174 -12.20 0.62 -15.47
N HIS A 175 -11.05 0.75 -16.12
CA HIS A 175 -10.90 1.53 -17.35
C HIS A 175 -11.75 1.00 -18.50
N ILE A 176 -11.97 -0.31 -18.58
CA ILE A 176 -12.82 -0.92 -19.61
C ILE A 176 -14.26 -0.41 -19.48
N ILE A 177 -14.74 -0.26 -18.24
CA ILE A 177 -16.10 0.21 -17.95
C ILE A 177 -16.21 1.74 -18.00
N PHE A 178 -15.15 2.43 -17.59
CA PHE A 178 -15.10 3.89 -17.51
C PHE A 178 -13.91 4.44 -18.32
N PRO A 179 -13.94 4.35 -19.66
CA PRO A 179 -12.80 4.68 -20.50
C PRO A 179 -12.43 6.17 -20.45
N ALA A 180 -13.40 7.04 -20.20
CA ALA A 180 -13.24 8.49 -20.17
C ALA A 180 -12.19 9.02 -19.17
N TYR A 181 -11.85 8.25 -18.13
CA TYR A 181 -11.02 8.74 -17.02
C TYR A 181 -9.56 8.28 -17.07
N GLY A 182 -9.15 7.43 -18.02
CA GLY A 182 -7.74 7.01 -18.15
C GLY A 182 -7.21 6.08 -17.05
N PHE A 183 -8.08 5.40 -16.28
CA PHE A 183 -7.70 4.64 -15.09
C PHE A 183 -6.58 3.61 -15.28
N ALA A 184 -6.41 3.02 -16.46
CA ALA A 184 -5.33 2.06 -16.73
C ALA A 184 -3.93 2.72 -16.67
N ALA A 185 -3.81 4.00 -17.02
CA ALA A 185 -2.53 4.69 -17.10
C ALA A 185 -2.05 5.22 -15.74
N HIS A 186 -2.98 5.71 -14.91
CA HIS A 186 -2.65 6.41 -13.66
C HIS A 186 -3.37 5.85 -12.44
N ALA A 187 -4.03 4.70 -12.54
CA ALA A 187 -4.66 3.99 -11.41
C ALA A 187 -5.55 4.88 -10.51
N GLY A 188 -6.23 5.87 -11.09
CA GLY A 188 -7.10 6.81 -10.38
C GLY A 188 -6.39 7.97 -9.66
N TYR A 189 -5.06 8.13 -9.76
CA TYR A 189 -4.39 9.36 -9.32
C TYR A 189 -4.88 10.56 -10.13
N GLY A 190 -4.97 11.74 -9.51
CA GLY A 190 -5.50 12.95 -10.12
C GLY A 190 -4.50 13.58 -11.11
N THR A 191 -4.25 12.93 -12.24
CA THR A 191 -3.46 13.49 -13.35
C THR A 191 -4.27 14.55 -14.11
N ALA A 192 -3.63 15.29 -15.02
CA ALA A 192 -4.33 16.22 -15.89
C ALA A 192 -5.42 15.53 -16.72
N GLN A 193 -5.10 14.37 -17.31
CA GLN A 193 -6.05 13.52 -18.04
C GLN A 193 -7.26 13.13 -17.18
N HIS A 194 -7.01 12.67 -15.95
CA HIS A 194 -8.08 12.24 -15.06
C HIS A 194 -9.02 13.41 -14.71
N ARG A 195 -8.46 14.58 -14.37
CA ARG A 195 -9.25 15.77 -14.05
C ARG A 195 -10.06 16.26 -15.24
N ALA A 196 -9.49 16.26 -16.44
CA ALA A 196 -10.22 16.61 -17.66
C ALA A 196 -11.39 15.64 -17.92
N GLY A 197 -11.20 14.35 -17.67
CA GLY A 197 -12.28 13.35 -17.75
C GLY A 197 -13.40 13.62 -16.74
N ILE A 198 -13.06 13.98 -15.50
CA ILE A 198 -14.03 14.37 -14.47
C ILE A 198 -14.78 15.64 -14.87
N GLU A 199 -14.09 16.65 -15.41
CA GLU A 199 -14.70 17.92 -15.82
C GLU A 199 -15.67 17.72 -17.00
N THR A 200 -15.29 16.88 -17.97
CA THR A 200 -16.07 16.65 -19.18
C THR A 200 -17.27 15.73 -18.94
N HIS A 201 -17.10 14.68 -18.14
CA HIS A 201 -18.09 13.61 -17.99
C HIS A 201 -18.75 13.55 -16.60
N GLY A 202 -18.32 14.39 -15.67
CA GLY A 202 -18.67 14.26 -14.26
C GLY A 202 -17.98 13.08 -13.57
N PRO A 203 -18.06 12.98 -12.23
CA PRO A 203 -17.52 11.83 -11.50
C PRO A 203 -18.37 10.56 -11.70
N CYS A 204 -17.72 9.42 -11.94
CA CYS A 204 -18.33 8.08 -11.89
C CYS A 204 -18.36 7.48 -10.47
N SER A 205 -18.97 6.30 -10.33
CA SER A 205 -19.17 5.57 -9.06
C SER A 205 -17.89 5.16 -8.33
N LEU A 206 -16.73 5.20 -8.98
CA LEU A 206 -15.43 4.90 -8.34
C LEU A 206 -14.78 6.12 -7.70
N HIS A 207 -15.27 7.33 -7.93
CA HIS A 207 -14.68 8.53 -7.38
C HIS A 207 -14.96 8.68 -5.89
N ARG A 208 -13.98 9.22 -5.16
CA ARG A 208 -14.05 9.52 -3.74
C ARG A 208 -14.52 10.96 -3.59
N MET A 209 -15.81 11.13 -3.35
CA MET A 209 -16.48 12.43 -3.36
C MET A 209 -16.03 13.32 -2.20
N THR A 210 -15.41 12.76 -1.17
CA THR A 210 -14.84 13.53 -0.03
C THR A 210 -13.43 14.07 -0.29
N PHE A 211 -12.77 13.68 -1.39
CA PHE A 211 -11.41 14.12 -1.72
C PHE A 211 -11.45 15.42 -2.54
N ARG A 212 -10.50 16.33 -2.32
CA ARG A 212 -10.31 17.48 -3.24
C ARG A 212 -9.80 16.96 -4.60
N PRO A 213 -10.29 17.49 -5.74
CA PRO A 213 -11.17 18.66 -5.89
C PRO A 213 -12.69 18.33 -5.90
N LEU A 214 -13.07 17.06 -5.77
CA LEU A 214 -14.47 16.61 -5.86
C LEU A 214 -15.32 16.99 -4.64
N ARG A 215 -14.67 17.20 -3.48
CA ARG A 215 -15.32 17.61 -2.24
C ARG A 215 -16.07 18.91 -2.46
N ARG A 216 -17.41 18.82 -2.48
CA ARG A 216 -18.27 19.99 -2.42
C ARG A 216 -18.05 20.68 -1.08
N THR A 217 -17.57 21.91 -1.11
CA THR A 217 -17.73 22.82 0.02
C THR A 217 -19.19 23.25 0.00
N GLU A 218 -19.94 22.91 1.04
CA GLU A 218 -21.18 23.62 1.31
C GLU A 218 -20.78 25.10 1.46
N LEU A 219 -21.14 25.91 0.47
CA LEU A 219 -21.25 27.34 0.70
C LEU A 219 -22.35 27.45 1.75
N VAL A 220 -21.96 27.66 3.00
CA VAL A 220 -22.88 28.11 4.04
C VAL A 220 -23.46 29.41 3.48
N GLY A 221 -24.70 29.33 2.98
CA GLY A 221 -25.45 30.51 2.57
C GLY A 221 -25.60 31.43 3.77
N GLU A 222 -25.38 32.71 3.52
CA GLU A 222 -25.70 33.83 4.43
C GLU A 222 -27.13 33.77 4.94
#